data_AF-A0A6A5NWH1-F1
#
_entry.id   AF-A0A6A5NWH1-F1
#
_cell.length_a   1.000
_cell.length_b   1.000
_cell.length_c   1.000
_cell.angle_alpha   90.00
_cell.angle_beta   90.00
_cell.angle_gamma   90.00
#
_symmetry.space_group_name_H-M   'P 1'
#
loop_
_entity.id
_entity.type
_entity.pdbx_description
1 polymer ?
#
loop_
_entity_poly.entity_id
_entity_poly.type
_entity_poly.pdbx_seq_one_letter_code
_entity_poly.pdbx_strand_id
1 'polypeptide(L)'
;MRTFLCSASTFVSSNMSEKKRKLAHGKGKVKVRDIKDSFSSFTIQESFKLRVGLLNWYDHNHRELPWRKTFKEEEEKEVLQNNAYGVWVSEVMLQQTQVQTVIPYYNRWMLKWPTIHHLSQASLEEVNEMWAGLGYYRRARFLLEGAKQVVAEGGKIPKVASLLRKIPGIGDYTAGAIASIAFNEVVPVVDGNVVRVIARLKAVSTNPKKSVTVKRFWELAAEAVDPLRPGDFNQALMELGATVCTPLNPSCSSCPASEICQALSISKCDSSVAVTDYPIKVVKAKQRRDFSAVCAVELIGLDTTLDENPSTSKFILVKRPDEGLLAGLWEFPSAPLDGETVSLARRKAVNQFLKNVLKIDTRKTCNIVSREDVGEFVHIFSHIRLKLYVELLVLQFKGGVDGFLKSQENEITTWKCVDSNSLSSMGLTSSVRKVYSMVQKFKQKSFPSKHVPTKKRN
;
A
#
# COMPACT_ATOMS: atom_id res chain seq x y z
N MET A 1 -14.04 -20.63 -40.71
CA MET A 1 -15.36 -20.89 -41.32
C MET A 1 -16.44 -20.43 -40.34
N ARG A 2 -17.31 -19.51 -40.79
CA ARG A 2 -18.54 -18.95 -40.16
C ARG A 2 -18.34 -18.08 -38.90
N THR A 3 -18.18 -16.75 -38.96
CA THR A 3 -19.16 -15.63 -39.15
C THR A 3 -20.39 -15.65 -38.25
N PHE A 4 -20.58 -14.59 -37.45
CA PHE A 4 -21.82 -13.80 -37.41
C PHE A 4 -21.55 -12.36 -36.90
N LEU A 5 -21.78 -11.40 -37.79
CA LEU A 5 -21.90 -9.95 -37.59
C LEU A 5 -23.40 -9.61 -37.50
N CYS A 6 -23.77 -8.56 -36.77
CA CYS A 6 -25.09 -7.92 -36.80
C CYS A 6 -24.84 -6.40 -36.65
N SER A 7 -24.70 -5.66 -37.76
CA SER A 7 -25.71 -5.03 -38.62
C SER A 7 -26.08 -3.61 -38.17
N ALA A 8 -25.72 -2.65 -39.01
CA ALA A 8 -26.15 -1.27 -39.00
C ALA A 8 -27.49 -1.11 -39.75
N SER A 9 -28.24 -0.04 -39.42
CA SER A 9 -29.26 0.55 -40.29
C SER A 9 -29.11 2.07 -40.32
N THR A 10 -28.81 2.56 -41.51
CA THR A 10 -28.95 3.93 -42.07
C THR A 10 -30.44 4.29 -42.29
N PHE A 11 -30.94 5.47 -42.69
CA PHE A 11 -30.55 6.76 -43.33
C PHE A 11 -31.74 7.74 -42.98
N VAL A 12 -31.64 9.07 -42.95
CA VAL A 12 -31.99 10.03 -44.03
C VAL A 12 -31.83 11.46 -43.50
N SER A 13 -31.36 12.35 -44.37
CA SER A 13 -31.02 13.76 -44.17
C SER A 13 -32.23 14.72 -44.16
N SER A 14 -32.06 15.91 -43.58
CA SER A 14 -32.50 17.16 -44.22
C SER A 14 -31.81 18.39 -43.61
N ASN A 15 -31.24 19.21 -44.49
CA ASN A 15 -30.76 20.58 -44.23
C ASN A 15 -31.95 21.50 -43.92
N MET A 16 -31.78 22.44 -42.97
CA MET A 16 -32.33 23.78 -43.13
C MET A 16 -31.55 24.81 -42.30
N SER A 17 -31.08 25.82 -43.01
CA SER A 17 -30.42 27.03 -42.56
C SER A 17 -31.22 27.81 -41.51
N GLU A 18 -30.56 28.42 -40.52
CA GLU A 18 -31.01 29.74 -40.05
C GLU A 18 -29.92 30.60 -39.38
N LYS A 19 -29.64 31.72 -40.09
CA LYS A 19 -29.34 33.08 -39.62
C LYS A 19 -28.24 33.33 -38.56
N LYS A 20 -27.10 33.78 -39.10
CA LYS A 20 -26.20 34.76 -38.46
C LYS A 20 -26.97 36.02 -38.02
N ARG A 21 -26.89 36.38 -36.74
CA ARG A 21 -27.00 37.77 -36.27
C ARG A 21 -25.70 38.18 -35.59
N LYS A 22 -25.02 39.14 -36.23
CA LYS A 22 -23.95 39.95 -35.64
C LYS A 22 -24.57 40.84 -34.57
N LEU A 23 -24.01 40.82 -33.36
CA LEU A 23 -24.01 41.96 -32.45
C LEU A 23 -22.56 42.20 -32.05
N ALA A 24 -21.98 43.24 -32.64
CA ALA A 24 -20.74 43.82 -32.18
C ALA A 24 -21.02 44.62 -30.91
N HIS A 25 -20.28 44.36 -29.83
CA HIS A 25 -20.06 45.32 -28.76
C HIS A 25 -18.73 44.99 -28.05
N GLY A 26 -17.88 46.02 -27.91
CA GLY A 26 -16.87 46.10 -26.86
C GLY A 26 -15.57 45.32 -27.08
N LYS A 27 -14.58 45.98 -27.68
CA LYS A 27 -13.17 45.58 -27.58
C LYS A 27 -12.73 45.58 -26.11
N GLY A 28 -12.58 44.39 -25.54
CA GLY A 28 -11.70 44.12 -24.42
C GLY A 28 -10.99 42.82 -24.72
N LYS A 29 -9.77 42.87 -25.29
CA LYS A 29 -8.89 41.69 -25.36
C LYS A 29 -8.54 41.32 -23.92
N VAL A 30 -9.35 40.48 -23.27
CA VAL A 30 -8.90 39.71 -22.14
C VAL A 30 -7.82 38.80 -22.70
N LYS A 31 -6.55 39.17 -22.50
CA LYS A 31 -5.45 38.21 -22.62
C LYS A 31 -5.82 37.06 -21.69
N VAL A 32 -6.20 35.93 -22.27
CA VAL A 32 -6.22 34.67 -21.54
C VAL A 32 -4.78 34.48 -21.06
N ARG A 33 -4.52 34.80 -19.80
CA ARG A 33 -3.26 34.45 -19.16
C ARG A 33 -3.22 32.93 -19.17
N ASP A 34 -2.14 32.37 -19.73
CA ASP A 34 -1.92 30.94 -19.63
C ASP A 34 -2.03 30.54 -18.16
N ILE A 35 -2.70 29.43 -17.86
CA ILE A 35 -2.86 28.92 -16.48
C ILE A 35 -1.50 28.76 -15.76
N LYS A 36 -0.41 28.70 -16.52
CA LYS A 36 0.97 28.74 -16.01
C LYS A 36 1.32 30.04 -15.28
N ASP A 37 0.74 31.18 -15.68
CA ASP A 37 1.01 32.51 -15.09
C ASP A 37 0.20 32.82 -13.83
N SER A 38 -0.68 31.90 -13.38
CA SER A 38 -1.57 32.15 -12.22
C SER A 38 -0.96 31.76 -10.87
N PHE A 39 0.20 31.10 -10.84
CA PHE A 39 0.85 30.66 -9.61
C PHE A 39 2.18 31.39 -9.42
N SER A 40 2.27 32.27 -8.42
CA SER A 40 3.51 32.99 -8.12
C SER A 40 4.65 32.02 -7.81
N SER A 41 5.82 32.20 -8.44
CA SER A 41 7.06 31.51 -8.06
C SER A 41 7.57 32.03 -6.72
N PHE A 42 8.50 31.30 -6.10
CA PHE A 42 9.20 31.84 -4.95
C PHE A 42 10.15 32.96 -5.38
N THR A 43 10.12 34.08 -4.65
CA THR A 43 11.20 35.07 -4.79
C THR A 43 12.48 34.55 -4.14
N ILE A 44 13.63 35.16 -4.46
CA ILE A 44 14.91 34.84 -3.82
C ILE A 44 14.80 35.01 -2.30
N GLN A 45 14.16 36.10 -1.85
CA GLN A 45 13.99 36.39 -0.42
C GLN A 45 13.06 35.40 0.27
N GLU A 46 11.94 35.02 -0.37
CA GLU A 46 11.04 33.98 0.16
C GLU A 46 11.77 32.64 0.29
N SER A 47 12.53 32.24 -0.74
CA SER A 47 13.30 30.99 -0.74
C SER A 47 14.36 30.98 0.36
N PHE A 48 15.09 32.09 0.52
CA PHE A 48 16.10 32.22 1.57
C PHE A 48 15.48 32.13 2.97
N LYS A 49 14.41 32.88 3.24
CA LYS A 49 13.70 32.83 4.53
C LYS A 49 13.15 31.43 4.81
N LEU A 50 12.57 30.77 3.79
CA LEU A 50 12.08 29.41 3.92
C LEU A 50 13.21 28.45 4.31
N ARG A 51 14.32 28.45 3.58
CA ARG A 51 15.46 27.55 3.82
C ARG A 51 16.01 27.72 5.24
N VAL A 52 16.33 28.96 5.63
CA VAL A 52 16.91 29.26 6.95
C VAL A 52 15.94 28.89 8.07
N GLY A 53 14.69 29.36 8.01
CA GLY A 53 13.70 29.11 9.06
C GLY A 53 13.37 27.63 9.18
N LEU A 54 13.22 26.92 8.06
CA LEU A 54 12.87 25.51 8.02
C LEU A 54 13.99 24.60 8.50
N LEU A 55 15.23 24.83 8.06
CA LEU A 55 16.39 24.03 8.48
C LEU A 55 16.70 24.24 9.96
N ASN A 56 16.70 25.50 10.44
CA ASN A 56 16.90 25.79 11.87
C ASN A 56 15.83 25.12 12.74
N TRP A 57 14.57 25.14 12.30
CA TRP A 57 13.50 24.43 13.00
C TRP A 57 13.72 22.91 12.98
N TYR A 58 14.08 22.36 11.82
CA TYR A 58 14.29 20.92 11.65
C TYR A 58 15.41 20.41 12.54
N ASP A 59 16.53 21.12 12.63
CA ASP A 59 17.68 20.75 13.46
C ASP A 59 17.31 20.55 14.95
N HIS A 60 16.28 21.26 15.43
CA HIS A 60 15.82 21.18 16.82
C HIS A 60 14.56 20.32 17.04
N ASN A 61 13.78 20.03 15.99
CA ASN A 61 12.42 19.48 16.12
C ASN A 61 12.17 18.19 15.32
N HIS A 62 13.14 17.72 14.52
CA HIS A 62 12.96 16.48 13.77
C HIS A 62 12.78 15.29 14.71
N ARG A 63 11.88 14.38 14.34
CA ARG A 63 11.74 13.11 15.06
C ARG A 63 12.95 12.22 14.78
N GLU A 64 13.45 11.60 15.84
CA GLU A 64 14.38 10.47 15.78
C GLU A 64 13.71 9.27 15.13
N LEU A 65 14.21 8.83 13.97
CA LEU A 65 13.67 7.70 13.21
C LEU A 65 14.80 6.76 12.79
N PRO A 66 14.59 5.43 12.79
CA PRO A 66 15.66 4.47 12.52
C PRO A 66 16.40 4.64 11.18
N TRP A 67 15.72 5.23 10.18
CA TRP A 67 16.25 5.51 8.85
C TRP A 67 16.82 6.93 8.70
N ARG A 68 16.68 7.80 9.70
CA ARG A 68 17.28 9.14 9.73
C ARG A 68 18.64 9.10 10.40
N LYS A 69 19.58 8.40 9.76
CA LYS A 69 20.96 8.38 10.23
C LYS A 69 21.68 9.62 9.68
N THR A 70 22.29 10.40 10.57
CA THR A 70 23.19 11.49 10.22
C THR A 70 24.57 10.90 9.97
N PHE A 71 25.16 11.26 8.84
CA PHE A 71 26.47 10.78 8.42
C PHE A 71 27.36 11.96 8.08
N LYS A 72 28.65 11.86 8.40
CA LYS A 72 29.63 12.89 8.08
C LYS A 72 30.17 12.68 6.66
N GLU A 73 30.54 13.76 5.98
CA GLU A 73 31.05 13.73 4.60
C GLU A 73 32.31 12.86 4.41
N GLU A 74 33.04 12.59 5.51
CA GLU A 74 34.28 11.81 5.54
C GLU A 74 34.06 10.29 5.61
N GLU A 75 32.81 9.82 5.65
CA GLU A 75 32.51 8.41 5.80
C GLU A 75 32.80 7.57 4.54
N GLU A 76 33.14 6.31 4.78
CA GLU A 76 33.50 5.38 3.72
C GLU A 76 32.37 5.20 2.70
N LYS A 77 32.74 5.02 1.42
CA LYS A 77 31.80 4.83 0.30
C LYS A 77 30.77 3.73 0.56
N GLU A 78 31.14 2.72 1.34
CA GLU A 78 30.24 1.63 1.73
C GLU A 78 29.13 2.09 2.69
N VAL A 79 29.43 2.97 3.64
CA VAL A 79 28.44 3.51 4.57
C VAL A 79 27.38 4.33 3.84
N LEU A 80 27.78 5.16 2.87
CA LEU A 80 26.85 5.90 2.02
C LEU A 80 25.93 4.99 1.20
N GLN A 81 26.44 3.86 0.70
CA GLN A 81 25.63 2.88 -0.04
C GLN A 81 24.62 2.16 0.87
N ASN A 82 25.05 1.78 2.08
CA ASN A 82 24.16 1.19 3.08
C ASN A 82 23.10 2.20 3.56
N ASN A 83 23.46 3.48 3.67
CA ASN A 83 22.50 4.54 3.93
C ASN A 83 21.48 4.67 2.79
N ALA A 84 21.94 4.78 1.53
CA ALA A 84 21.06 4.87 0.37
C ALA A 84 20.07 3.70 0.29
N TYR A 85 20.54 2.49 0.61
CA TYR A 85 19.68 1.31 0.74
C TYR A 85 18.65 1.47 1.86
N GLY A 86 19.08 1.90 3.05
CA GLY A 86 18.19 2.18 4.18
C GLY A 86 17.12 3.23 3.86
N VAL A 87 17.51 4.34 3.23
CA VAL A 87 16.58 5.39 2.76
C VAL A 87 15.61 4.81 1.74
N TRP A 88 16.09 4.05 0.76
CA TRP A 88 15.22 3.44 -0.24
C TRP A 88 14.16 2.54 0.40
N VAL A 89 14.55 1.67 1.33
CA VAL A 89 13.65 0.79 2.06
C VAL A 89 12.60 1.60 2.83
N SER A 90 13.01 2.62 3.60
CA SER A 90 12.08 3.42 4.39
C SER A 90 11.10 4.18 3.51
N GLU A 91 11.58 4.79 2.42
CA GLU A 91 10.74 5.56 1.50
C GLU A 91 9.70 4.68 0.81
N VAL A 92 10.06 3.46 0.42
CA VAL A 92 9.10 2.50 -0.13
C VAL A 92 8.07 2.07 0.92
N MET A 93 8.49 1.82 2.17
CA MET A 93 7.57 1.46 3.25
C MET A 93 6.61 2.60 3.62
N LEU A 94 7.07 3.85 3.62
CA LEU A 94 6.30 5.05 4.00
C LEU A 94 5.24 5.45 2.96
N GLN A 95 5.31 4.93 1.73
CA GLN A 95 4.27 5.16 0.72
C GLN A 95 2.89 4.72 1.24
N GLN A 96 2.02 5.69 1.54
CA GLN A 96 0.67 5.45 2.07
C GLN A 96 0.63 4.63 3.38
N THR A 97 1.70 4.66 4.16
CA THR A 97 1.78 3.97 5.45
C THR A 97 2.28 4.93 6.53
N GLN A 98 1.72 4.87 7.73
CA GLN A 98 2.10 5.77 8.82
C GLN A 98 3.47 5.42 9.40
N VAL A 99 4.24 6.45 9.79
CA VAL A 99 5.59 6.30 10.37
C VAL A 99 5.62 5.29 11.51
N GLN A 100 4.70 5.39 12.48
CA GLN A 100 4.66 4.49 13.63
C GLN A 100 4.45 3.02 13.25
N THR A 101 3.68 2.78 12.20
CA THR A 101 3.51 1.42 11.66
C THR A 101 4.78 0.92 10.98
N VAL A 102 5.54 1.79 10.31
CA VAL A 102 6.74 1.42 9.55
C VAL A 102 7.92 1.06 10.44
N ILE A 103 8.12 1.75 11.57
CA ILE A 103 9.27 1.54 12.49
C ILE A 103 9.59 0.06 12.77
N PRO A 104 8.65 -0.77 13.28
CA PRO A 104 8.94 -2.17 13.57
C PRO A 104 9.19 -3.02 12.31
N TYR A 105 8.64 -2.65 11.15
CA TYR A 105 8.91 -3.37 9.90
C TYR A 105 10.29 -3.03 9.35
N TYR A 106 10.66 -1.75 9.37
CA TYR A 106 11.97 -1.29 8.98
C TYR A 106 13.06 -1.97 9.81
N ASN A 107 12.93 -1.96 11.14
CA ASN A 107 13.94 -2.58 12.01
C ASN A 107 14.12 -4.08 11.74
N ARG A 108 13.02 -4.84 11.60
CA ARG A 108 13.09 -6.28 11.27
C ARG A 108 13.64 -6.52 9.86
N TRP A 109 13.28 -5.66 8.90
CA TRP A 109 13.77 -5.74 7.53
C TRP A 109 15.27 -5.51 7.46
N MET A 110 15.77 -4.43 8.07
CA MET A 110 17.19 -4.09 8.09
C MET A 110 18.01 -5.09 8.91
N LEU A 111 17.41 -5.77 9.89
CA LEU A 111 18.06 -6.88 10.60
C LEU A 111 18.22 -8.11 9.70
N LYS A 112 17.19 -8.49 8.92
CA LYS A 112 17.24 -9.66 8.03
C LYS A 112 18.06 -9.41 6.77
N TRP A 113 17.93 -8.23 6.18
CA TRP A 113 18.64 -7.82 4.97
C TRP A 113 19.31 -6.46 5.19
N PRO A 114 20.52 -6.43 5.77
CA PRO A 114 21.19 -5.17 6.11
C PRO A 114 21.68 -4.38 4.89
N THR A 115 21.92 -5.06 3.76
CA THR A 115 22.43 -4.46 2.52
C THR A 115 21.60 -4.88 1.31
N ILE A 116 21.74 -4.14 0.21
CA ILE A 116 21.07 -4.45 -1.05
C ILE A 116 21.43 -5.84 -1.60
N HIS A 117 22.66 -6.31 -1.35
CA HIS A 117 23.10 -7.65 -1.74
C HIS A 117 22.30 -8.73 -1.02
N HIS A 118 22.08 -8.58 0.29
CA HIS A 118 21.27 -9.52 1.07
C HIS A 118 19.84 -9.60 0.52
N LEU A 119 19.22 -8.46 0.24
CA LEU A 119 17.88 -8.43 -0.34
C LEU A 119 17.83 -9.05 -1.73
N SER A 120 18.84 -8.83 -2.58
CA SER A 120 18.87 -9.36 -3.94
C SER A 120 18.81 -10.91 -4.00
N GLN A 121 19.31 -11.58 -2.96
CA GLN A 121 19.30 -13.05 -2.84
C GLN A 121 18.00 -13.59 -2.23
N ALA A 122 17.12 -12.73 -1.73
CA ALA A 122 15.87 -13.16 -1.13
C ALA A 122 14.89 -13.72 -2.17
N SER A 123 14.08 -14.69 -1.73
CA SER A 123 12.91 -15.13 -2.48
C SER A 123 11.75 -14.12 -2.35
N LEU A 124 10.85 -14.11 -3.32
CA LEU A 124 9.64 -13.27 -3.24
C LEU A 124 8.74 -13.69 -2.07
N GLU A 125 8.72 -14.97 -1.70
CA GLU A 125 7.94 -15.47 -0.57
C GLU A 125 8.45 -14.88 0.75
N GLU A 126 9.76 -14.92 0.99
CA GLU A 126 10.34 -14.29 2.18
C GLU A 126 10.09 -12.79 2.25
N VAL A 127 10.20 -12.09 1.11
CA VAL A 127 9.91 -10.65 1.03
C VAL A 127 8.45 -10.38 1.37
N ASN A 128 7.52 -11.16 0.82
CA ASN A 128 6.09 -11.04 1.12
C ASN A 128 5.80 -11.30 2.60
N GLU A 129 6.48 -12.28 3.20
CA GLU A 129 6.35 -12.61 4.61
C GLU A 129 6.81 -11.46 5.51
N MET A 130 7.98 -10.88 5.22
CA MET A 130 8.51 -9.73 5.95
C MET A 130 7.67 -8.46 5.77
N TRP A 131 7.01 -8.33 4.62
CA TRP A 131 6.10 -7.21 4.30
C TRP A 131 4.67 -7.39 4.84
N ALA A 132 4.35 -8.57 5.39
CA ALA A 132 3.00 -8.97 5.70
C ALA A 132 2.33 -8.04 6.74
N GLY A 133 1.31 -7.31 6.28
CA GLY A 133 0.58 -6.34 7.09
C GLY A 133 0.82 -4.87 6.72
N LEU A 134 1.87 -4.54 5.96
CA LEU A 134 2.09 -3.17 5.44
C LEU A 134 1.15 -2.81 4.27
N GLY A 135 0.59 -3.82 3.60
CA GLY A 135 -0.24 -3.63 2.42
C GLY A 135 0.56 -3.17 1.19
N TYR A 136 -0.13 -3.06 0.06
CA TYR A 136 0.48 -2.68 -1.23
C TYR A 136 1.73 -3.50 -1.58
N TYR A 137 1.62 -4.84 -1.54
CA TYR A 137 2.74 -5.80 -1.71
C TYR A 137 3.54 -5.65 -3.01
N ARG A 138 2.95 -5.05 -4.04
CA ARG A 138 3.66 -4.67 -5.27
C ARG A 138 4.90 -3.80 -4.98
N ARG A 139 4.87 -2.99 -3.91
CA ARG A 139 6.02 -2.20 -3.45
C ARG A 139 7.20 -3.09 -3.06
N ALA A 140 6.95 -4.11 -2.24
CA ALA A 140 7.98 -5.06 -1.80
C ALA A 140 8.57 -5.86 -2.98
N ARG A 141 7.69 -6.29 -3.91
CA ARG A 141 8.11 -6.97 -5.14
C ARG A 141 9.05 -6.09 -5.98
N PHE A 142 8.67 -4.84 -6.25
CA PHE A 142 9.52 -3.94 -7.02
C PHE A 142 10.82 -3.58 -6.28
N LEU A 143 10.80 -3.48 -4.95
CA LEU A 143 12.01 -3.28 -4.15
C LEU A 143 12.98 -4.46 -4.32
N LEU A 144 12.48 -5.70 -4.33
CA LEU A 144 13.28 -6.90 -4.62
C LEU A 144 13.81 -6.92 -6.07
N GLU A 145 12.96 -6.62 -7.05
CA GLU A 145 13.34 -6.57 -8.47
C GLU A 145 14.41 -5.49 -8.72
N GLY A 146 14.22 -4.30 -8.14
CA GLY A 146 15.19 -3.22 -8.21
C GLY A 146 16.52 -3.60 -7.54
N ALA A 147 16.48 -4.26 -6.37
CA ALA A 147 17.69 -4.73 -5.70
C ALA A 147 18.47 -5.74 -6.56
N LYS A 148 17.76 -6.68 -7.19
CA LYS A 148 18.36 -7.64 -8.13
C LYS A 148 19.00 -6.95 -9.33
N GLN A 149 18.34 -5.95 -9.91
CA GLN A 149 18.90 -5.19 -11.01
C GLN A 149 20.17 -4.43 -10.60
N VAL A 150 20.14 -3.70 -9.48
CA VAL A 150 21.31 -2.93 -9.01
C VAL A 150 22.50 -3.86 -8.75
N VAL A 151 22.27 -5.04 -8.17
CA VAL A 151 23.34 -6.02 -7.94
C VAL A 151 23.89 -6.59 -9.25
N ALA A 152 23.02 -6.88 -10.24
CA ALA A 152 23.45 -7.30 -11.57
C ALA A 152 24.27 -6.23 -12.30
N GLU A 153 24.01 -4.95 -12.05
CA GLU A 153 24.71 -3.80 -12.65
C GLU A 153 25.95 -3.34 -11.84
N GLY A 154 26.46 -4.17 -10.92
CA GLY A 154 27.70 -3.91 -10.18
C GLY A 154 27.53 -3.47 -8.73
N GLY A 155 26.32 -3.61 -8.16
CA GLY A 155 26.08 -3.53 -6.72
C GLY A 155 26.04 -2.13 -6.11
N LYS A 156 26.10 -1.08 -6.93
CA LYS A 156 26.11 0.32 -6.46
C LYS A 156 24.81 1.02 -6.81
N ILE A 157 24.12 1.52 -5.80
CA ILE A 157 22.95 2.38 -5.96
C ILE A 157 23.39 3.68 -6.66
N PRO A 158 22.75 4.06 -7.80
CA PRO A 158 23.09 5.28 -8.50
C PRO A 158 22.89 6.53 -7.64
N LYS A 159 23.82 7.48 -7.75
CA LYS A 159 23.76 8.72 -6.97
C LYS A 159 22.79 9.77 -7.51
N VAL A 160 22.40 9.63 -8.78
CA VAL A 160 21.68 10.65 -9.54
C VAL A 160 20.22 10.20 -9.72
N ALA A 161 19.27 11.07 -9.42
CA ALA A 161 17.84 10.83 -9.51
C ALA A 161 17.39 10.40 -10.91
N SER A 162 18.04 10.91 -11.97
CA SER A 162 17.77 10.49 -13.35
C SER A 162 18.11 9.02 -13.62
N LEU A 163 19.14 8.49 -12.96
CA LEU A 163 19.53 7.08 -13.08
C LEU A 163 18.70 6.20 -12.15
N LEU A 164 18.42 6.67 -10.93
CA LEU A 164 17.54 5.97 -9.98
C LEU A 164 16.15 5.70 -10.57
N ARG A 165 15.59 6.62 -11.36
CA ARG A 165 14.28 6.44 -12.05
C ARG A 165 14.25 5.30 -13.07
N LYS A 166 15.41 4.78 -13.49
CA LYS A 166 15.47 3.62 -14.40
C LYS A 166 15.26 2.29 -13.67
N ILE A 167 15.31 2.30 -12.33
CA ILE A 167 15.14 1.11 -11.50
C ILE A 167 13.64 0.84 -11.28
N PRO A 168 13.16 -0.41 -11.45
CA PRO A 168 11.77 -0.80 -11.22
C PRO A 168 11.23 -0.33 -9.87
N GLY A 169 10.07 0.33 -9.90
CA GLY A 169 9.40 0.83 -8.71
C GLY A 169 9.95 2.13 -8.12
N ILE A 170 11.04 2.69 -8.67
CA ILE A 170 11.53 4.01 -8.27
C ILE A 170 10.92 5.08 -9.17
N GLY A 171 9.94 5.82 -8.64
CA GLY A 171 9.39 7.02 -9.28
C GLY A 171 10.12 8.31 -8.90
N ASP A 172 9.66 9.46 -9.41
CA ASP A 172 10.29 10.77 -9.18
C ASP A 172 10.48 11.08 -7.68
N TYR A 173 9.47 10.77 -6.84
CA TYR A 173 9.55 10.95 -5.39
C TYR A 173 10.69 10.16 -4.76
N THR A 174 10.74 8.85 -4.98
CA THR A 174 11.73 7.96 -4.35
C THR A 174 13.14 8.24 -4.90
N ALA A 175 13.26 8.57 -6.19
CA ALA A 175 14.53 8.97 -6.78
C ALA A 175 15.07 10.26 -6.14
N GLY A 176 14.24 11.29 -6.01
CA GLY A 176 14.62 12.54 -5.35
C GLY A 176 14.96 12.34 -3.88
N ALA A 177 14.21 11.49 -3.17
CA ALA A 177 14.45 11.21 -1.77
C ALA A 177 15.81 10.52 -1.56
N ILE A 178 16.09 9.44 -2.29
CA ILE A 178 17.39 8.75 -2.19
C ILE A 178 18.53 9.69 -2.59
N ALA A 179 18.41 10.38 -3.73
CA ALA A 179 19.49 11.20 -4.25
C ALA A 179 19.82 12.40 -3.36
N SER A 180 18.79 13.10 -2.84
CA SER A 180 19.01 14.24 -1.95
C SER A 180 19.45 13.83 -0.55
N ILE A 181 18.86 12.78 0.03
CA ILE A 181 19.14 12.37 1.42
C ILE A 181 20.47 11.62 1.54
N ALA A 182 20.76 10.71 0.61
CA ALA A 182 21.95 9.86 0.72
C ALA A 182 23.15 10.38 -0.08
N PHE A 183 22.91 11.21 -1.11
CA PHE A 183 23.96 11.63 -2.03
C PHE A 183 24.04 13.14 -2.25
N ASN A 184 23.30 13.94 -1.47
CA ASN A 184 23.28 15.40 -1.53
C ASN A 184 23.01 15.99 -2.93
N GLU A 185 22.31 15.25 -3.80
CA GLU A 185 21.87 15.81 -5.07
C GLU A 185 20.80 16.89 -4.83
N VAL A 186 20.97 18.06 -5.43
CA VAL A 186 20.04 19.18 -5.31
C VAL A 186 18.81 18.94 -6.19
N VAL A 187 17.91 18.09 -5.70
CA VAL A 187 16.66 17.73 -6.36
C VAL A 187 15.48 17.79 -5.39
N PRO A 188 14.28 18.20 -5.86
CA PRO A 188 13.11 18.27 -5.00
C PRO A 188 12.54 16.89 -4.67
N VAL A 189 11.79 16.85 -3.57
CA VAL A 189 10.93 15.72 -3.20
C VAL A 189 9.52 16.24 -2.97
N VAL A 190 8.52 15.62 -3.60
CA VAL A 190 7.12 16.06 -3.49
C VAL A 190 6.21 14.88 -3.13
N ASP A 191 5.72 14.88 -1.88
CA ASP A 191 4.66 14.00 -1.40
C ASP A 191 3.37 14.76 -1.05
N GLY A 192 2.40 14.10 -0.44
CA GLY A 192 1.16 14.74 0.02
C GLY A 192 1.36 15.79 1.12
N ASN A 193 2.45 15.70 1.89
CA ASN A 193 2.81 16.70 2.90
C ASN A 193 3.38 17.95 2.24
N VAL A 194 4.37 17.79 1.36
CA VAL A 194 4.99 18.87 0.59
C VAL A 194 3.97 19.59 -0.28
N VAL A 195 3.10 18.85 -1.00
CA VAL A 195 2.01 19.45 -1.78
C VAL A 195 1.15 20.37 -0.91
N ARG A 196 0.79 19.93 0.29
CA ARG A 196 -0.04 20.73 1.21
C ARG A 196 0.69 21.96 1.72
N VAL A 197 1.96 21.82 2.10
CA VAL A 197 2.78 22.93 2.58
C VAL A 197 2.94 23.98 1.46
N ILE A 198 3.40 23.57 0.28
CA ILE A 198 3.60 24.49 -0.86
C ILE A 198 2.28 25.13 -1.28
N ALA A 199 1.17 24.36 -1.30
CA ALA A 199 -0.13 24.91 -1.64
C ALA A 199 -0.56 26.03 -0.68
N ARG A 200 -0.25 25.91 0.61
CA ARG A 200 -0.55 26.95 1.60
C ARG A 200 0.43 28.12 1.50
N LEU A 201 1.72 27.85 1.32
CA LEU A 201 2.74 28.89 1.15
C LEU A 201 2.44 29.80 -0.04
N LYS A 202 1.97 29.24 -1.16
CA LYS A 202 1.71 29.96 -2.42
C LYS A 202 0.23 30.11 -2.77
N ALA A 203 -0.67 29.88 -1.80
CA ALA A 203 -2.12 29.97 -1.94
C ALA A 203 -2.67 29.28 -3.21
N VAL A 204 -2.19 28.06 -3.51
CA VAL A 204 -2.59 27.26 -4.67
C VAL A 204 -3.94 26.59 -4.40
N SER A 205 -5.03 27.21 -4.84
CA SER A 205 -6.42 26.74 -4.68
C SER A 205 -6.89 25.85 -5.84
N THR A 206 -6.04 24.96 -6.36
CA THR A 206 -6.46 24.03 -7.45
C THR A 206 -6.41 22.57 -7.02
N ASN A 207 -7.10 21.71 -7.78
CA ASN A 207 -7.09 20.28 -7.53
C ASN A 207 -5.64 19.74 -7.64
N PRO A 208 -5.06 19.25 -6.52
CA PRO A 208 -3.66 18.86 -6.47
C PRO A 208 -3.34 17.60 -7.28
N LYS A 209 -4.34 16.93 -7.84
CA LYS A 209 -4.18 15.73 -8.67
C LYS A 209 -4.18 16.01 -10.17
N LYS A 210 -4.47 17.25 -10.61
CA LYS A 210 -4.37 17.61 -12.03
C LYS A 210 -2.89 17.64 -12.44
N SER A 211 -2.56 17.06 -13.60
CA SER A 211 -1.18 16.94 -14.09
C SER A 211 -0.43 18.29 -14.12
N VAL A 212 -1.09 19.35 -14.58
CA VAL A 212 -0.54 20.72 -14.60
C VAL A 212 -0.20 21.21 -13.20
N THR A 213 -1.10 20.99 -12.23
CA THR A 213 -0.90 21.37 -10.83
C THR A 213 0.21 20.56 -10.18
N VAL A 214 0.27 19.24 -10.44
CA VAL A 214 1.36 18.37 -9.97
C VAL A 214 2.71 18.88 -10.47
N LYS A 215 2.82 19.15 -11.78
CA LYS A 215 4.05 19.70 -12.38
C LYS A 215 4.46 21.00 -11.68
N ARG A 216 3.50 21.88 -11.40
CA ARG A 216 3.79 23.14 -10.71
C ARG A 216 4.30 22.95 -9.29
N PHE A 217 3.79 21.98 -8.53
CA PHE A 217 4.34 21.68 -7.20
C PHE A 217 5.78 21.18 -7.27
N TRP A 218 6.12 20.39 -8.29
CA TRP A 218 7.50 19.97 -8.55
C TRP A 218 8.42 21.15 -8.89
N GLU A 219 7.97 22.08 -9.74
CA GLU A 219 8.71 23.31 -10.06
C GLU A 219 8.94 24.17 -8.81
N LEU A 220 7.89 24.42 -8.01
CA LEU A 220 8.00 25.21 -6.78
C LEU A 220 8.90 24.56 -5.73
N ALA A 221 8.87 23.22 -5.61
CA ALA A 221 9.79 22.50 -4.75
C ALA A 221 11.24 22.61 -5.24
N ALA A 222 11.46 22.58 -6.55
CA ALA A 222 12.79 22.75 -7.15
C ALA A 222 13.35 24.16 -6.95
N GLU A 223 12.49 25.19 -7.01
CA GLU A 223 12.87 26.58 -6.66
C GLU A 223 13.28 26.69 -5.18
N ALA A 224 12.58 25.96 -4.30
CA ALA A 224 12.74 26.07 -2.86
C ALA A 224 13.91 25.26 -2.28
N VAL A 225 14.29 24.13 -2.89
CA VAL A 225 15.29 23.20 -2.34
C VAL A 225 16.60 23.91 -1.98
N ASP A 226 17.15 23.58 -0.80
CA ASP A 226 18.41 24.16 -0.35
C ASP A 226 19.59 23.58 -1.14
N PRO A 227 20.51 24.41 -1.69
CA PRO A 227 21.63 23.92 -2.48
C PRO A 227 22.75 23.27 -1.65
N LEU A 228 22.80 23.50 -0.33
CA LEU A 228 23.84 22.96 0.56
C LEU A 228 23.35 21.74 1.34
N ARG A 229 22.09 21.74 1.78
CA ARG A 229 21.46 20.67 2.56
C ARG A 229 20.17 20.16 1.90
N PRO A 230 20.20 19.67 0.65
CA PRO A 230 18.98 19.30 -0.07
C PRO A 230 18.21 18.15 0.60
N GLY A 231 18.92 17.16 1.14
CA GLY A 231 18.33 16.04 1.88
C GLY A 231 17.56 16.51 3.12
N ASP A 232 18.23 17.29 3.98
CA ASP A 232 17.61 17.83 5.19
C ASP A 232 16.46 18.77 4.86
N PHE A 233 16.59 19.62 3.83
CA PHE A 233 15.52 20.51 3.41
C PHE A 233 14.27 19.72 2.97
N ASN A 234 14.45 18.69 2.14
CA ASN A 234 13.35 17.84 1.71
C ASN A 234 12.69 17.14 2.90
N GLN A 235 13.49 16.58 3.81
CA GLN A 235 12.97 15.97 5.03
C GLN A 235 12.26 16.97 5.95
N ALA A 236 12.78 18.18 6.08
CA ALA A 236 12.19 19.25 6.87
C ALA A 236 10.84 19.69 6.31
N LEU A 237 10.71 19.77 4.98
CA LEU A 237 9.45 20.13 4.34
C LEU A 237 8.37 19.04 4.54
N MET A 238 8.77 17.77 4.45
CA MET A 238 7.90 16.63 4.77
C MET A 238 7.52 16.62 6.26
N GLU A 239 8.48 16.86 7.15
CA GLU A 239 8.29 16.91 8.61
C GLU A 239 7.34 18.04 9.00
N LEU A 240 7.55 19.24 8.43
CA LEU A 240 6.68 20.39 8.65
C LEU A 240 5.24 20.07 8.28
N GLY A 241 5.01 19.43 7.13
CA GLY A 241 3.68 18.98 6.74
C GLY A 241 3.12 17.96 7.73
N ALA A 242 3.93 16.99 8.16
CA ALA A 242 3.50 15.92 9.04
C ALA A 242 3.15 16.39 10.47
N THR A 243 3.86 17.36 11.03
CA THR A 243 3.78 17.70 12.46
C THR A 243 3.20 19.07 12.76
N VAL A 244 3.37 20.06 11.88
CA VAL A 244 2.94 21.46 12.13
C VAL A 244 1.82 21.85 11.17
N CYS A 245 2.07 21.77 9.86
CA CYS A 245 1.16 22.16 8.81
C CYS A 245 0.20 21.01 8.48
N THR A 246 -0.53 20.52 9.49
CA THR A 246 -1.39 19.33 9.40
C THR A 246 -2.65 19.57 8.55
N PRO A 247 -3.35 18.53 8.08
CA PRO A 247 -4.52 18.67 7.20
C PRO A 247 -5.69 19.46 7.80
N LEU A 248 -5.95 19.32 9.11
CA LEU A 248 -7.14 19.87 9.76
C LEU A 248 -6.83 21.03 10.72
N ASN A 249 -5.83 20.87 11.59
CA ASN A 249 -5.52 21.85 12.64
C ASN A 249 -4.03 22.24 12.54
N PRO A 250 -3.63 23.05 11.53
CA PRO A 250 -2.25 23.46 11.40
C PRO A 250 -1.85 24.44 12.52
N SER A 251 -0.70 24.21 13.15
CA SER A 251 -0.14 25.08 14.20
C SER A 251 0.57 26.28 13.58
N CYS A 252 -0.19 27.17 12.92
CA CYS A 252 0.36 28.30 12.16
C CYS A 252 1.18 29.28 13.01
N SER A 253 0.90 29.41 14.31
CA SER A 253 1.62 30.29 15.24
C SER A 253 3.05 29.81 15.53
N SER A 254 3.29 28.50 15.51
CA SER A 254 4.62 27.91 15.71
C SER A 254 5.30 27.48 14.40
N CYS A 255 4.71 27.83 13.26
CA CYS A 255 5.24 27.44 11.96
C CYS A 255 6.45 28.30 11.56
N PRO A 256 7.61 27.69 11.26
CA PRO A 256 8.83 28.43 10.88
C PRO A 256 8.70 29.16 9.55
N ALA A 257 7.72 28.81 8.72
CA ALA A 257 7.45 29.44 7.43
C ALA A 257 6.20 30.36 7.46
N SER A 258 5.71 30.71 8.64
CA SER A 258 4.47 31.50 8.79
C SER A 258 4.55 32.90 8.17
N GLU A 259 5.72 33.54 8.24
CA GLU A 259 5.95 34.91 7.71
C GLU A 259 5.71 34.99 6.19
N ILE A 260 6.08 33.95 5.46
CA ILE A 260 5.96 33.90 3.99
C ILE A 260 4.73 33.12 3.52
N CYS A 261 3.85 32.71 4.42
CA CYS A 261 2.70 31.87 4.09
C CYS A 261 1.54 32.70 3.55
N GLN A 262 1.32 32.68 2.24
CA GLN A 262 0.26 33.46 1.59
C GLN A 262 -1.14 33.06 2.08
N ALA A 263 -1.42 31.76 2.27
CA ALA A 263 -2.72 31.33 2.79
C ALA A 263 -2.98 31.85 4.21
N LEU A 264 -1.94 31.94 5.06
CA LEU A 264 -2.06 32.51 6.40
C LEU A 264 -2.29 34.03 6.33
N SER A 265 -1.58 34.72 5.45
CA SER A 265 -1.79 36.16 5.23
C SER A 265 -3.23 36.44 4.78
N ILE A 266 -3.76 35.67 3.83
CA ILE A 266 -5.13 35.79 3.35
C ILE A 266 -6.12 35.54 4.48
N SER A 267 -5.94 34.47 5.25
CA SER A 267 -6.83 34.11 6.37
C SER A 267 -6.86 35.14 7.49
N LYS A 268 -5.75 35.88 7.71
CA LYS A 268 -5.71 37.01 8.65
C LYS A 268 -6.46 38.25 8.14
N CYS A 269 -6.51 38.45 6.82
CA CYS A 269 -7.20 39.58 6.20
C CYS A 269 -8.69 39.30 5.93
N ASP A 270 -9.05 38.04 5.69
CA ASP A 270 -10.40 37.60 5.39
C ASP A 270 -10.74 36.34 6.21
N SER A 271 -11.59 36.52 7.23
CA SER A 271 -12.00 35.45 8.14
C SER A 271 -12.87 34.38 7.49
N SER A 272 -13.37 34.62 6.27
CA SER A 272 -14.12 33.62 5.49
C SER A 272 -13.23 32.57 4.82
N VAL A 273 -11.91 32.84 4.72
CA VAL A 273 -10.93 31.95 4.10
C VAL A 273 -10.03 31.34 5.17
N ALA A 274 -9.98 30.01 5.21
CA ALA A 274 -9.09 29.28 6.10
C ALA A 274 -7.82 28.83 5.39
N VAL A 275 -6.71 28.73 6.12
CA VAL A 275 -5.47 28.09 5.62
C VAL A 275 -5.73 26.66 5.13
N THR A 276 -6.73 25.98 5.71
CA THR A 276 -7.13 24.61 5.35
C THR A 276 -7.88 24.51 4.01
N ASP A 277 -8.24 25.62 3.40
CA ASP A 277 -8.87 25.64 2.06
C ASP A 277 -7.85 25.37 0.95
N TYR A 278 -6.56 25.39 1.29
CA TYR A 278 -5.44 25.13 0.40
C TYR A 278 -4.75 23.80 0.79
N PRO A 279 -4.56 22.86 -0.17
CA PRO A 279 -5.17 22.81 -1.49
C PRO A 279 -6.65 22.39 -1.42
N ILE A 280 -7.39 22.57 -2.53
CA ILE A 280 -8.79 22.15 -2.61
C ILE A 280 -8.92 20.64 -2.32
N LYS A 281 -9.87 20.30 -1.44
CA LYS A 281 -10.22 18.92 -1.12
C LYS A 281 -10.79 18.21 -2.35
N VAL A 282 -10.17 17.08 -2.71
CA VAL A 282 -10.67 16.23 -3.80
C VAL A 282 -11.61 15.18 -3.25
N VAL A 283 -12.85 15.15 -3.74
CA VAL A 283 -13.82 14.10 -3.42
C VAL A 283 -13.26 12.75 -3.88
N LYS A 284 -13.19 11.79 -2.95
CA LYS A 284 -12.74 10.43 -3.27
C LYS A 284 -13.84 9.68 -4.01
N ALA A 285 -13.47 8.93 -5.05
CA ALA A 285 -14.39 8.01 -5.71
C ALA A 285 -14.92 6.96 -4.73
N LYS A 286 -16.19 6.55 -4.91
CA LYS A 286 -16.76 5.46 -4.12
C LYS A 286 -16.04 4.15 -4.44
N GLN A 287 -15.77 3.36 -3.42
CA GLN A 287 -15.16 2.04 -3.57
C GLN A 287 -16.12 1.08 -4.27
N ARG A 288 -15.58 0.21 -5.14
CA ARG A 288 -16.34 -0.91 -5.73
C ARG A 288 -16.72 -1.90 -4.62
N ARG A 289 -17.91 -2.50 -4.70
CA ARG A 289 -18.37 -3.53 -3.75
C ARG A 289 -18.19 -4.90 -4.37
N ASP A 290 -17.39 -5.74 -3.71
CA ASP A 290 -17.09 -7.10 -4.16
C ASP A 290 -17.50 -8.10 -3.07
N PHE A 291 -17.76 -9.34 -3.46
CA PHE A 291 -18.20 -10.41 -2.57
C PHE A 291 -17.37 -11.67 -2.81
N SER A 292 -17.03 -12.40 -1.75
CA SER A 292 -16.30 -13.66 -1.86
C SER A 292 -16.70 -14.65 -0.77
N ALA A 293 -16.81 -15.93 -1.16
CA ALA A 293 -16.90 -17.05 -0.23
C ALA A 293 -15.50 -17.57 0.07
N VAL A 294 -15.15 -17.70 1.35
CA VAL A 294 -13.86 -18.18 1.84
C VAL A 294 -14.08 -19.43 2.68
N CYS A 295 -13.31 -20.47 2.40
CA CYS A 295 -13.37 -21.75 3.07
C CYS A 295 -12.06 -22.05 3.78
N ALA A 296 -12.08 -22.02 5.11
CA ALA A 296 -10.97 -22.54 5.89
C ALA A 296 -11.05 -24.07 5.89
N VAL A 297 -10.23 -24.71 5.07
CA VAL A 297 -10.17 -26.17 4.99
C VAL A 297 -9.17 -26.69 6.02
N GLU A 298 -9.66 -27.46 6.97
CA GLU A 298 -8.86 -28.12 7.99
C GLU A 298 -8.83 -29.62 7.76
N LEU A 299 -7.63 -30.19 7.88
CA LEU A 299 -7.36 -31.60 7.73
C LEU A 299 -7.06 -32.22 9.10
N ILE A 300 -7.74 -33.31 9.39
CA ILE A 300 -7.56 -34.11 10.61
C ILE A 300 -7.00 -35.49 10.21
N GLY A 301 -6.03 -35.98 10.98
CA GLY A 301 -5.42 -37.31 10.77
C GLY A 301 -6.38 -38.47 11.07
N LEU A 302 -5.98 -39.71 10.71
CA LEU A 302 -6.76 -40.90 11.06
C LEU A 302 -6.64 -41.26 12.56
N ASP A 303 -5.54 -40.92 13.22
CA ASP A 303 -5.23 -41.34 14.60
C ASP A 303 -5.72 -40.39 15.71
N THR A 304 -6.41 -39.30 15.37
CA THR A 304 -7.02 -38.42 16.39
C THR A 304 -8.33 -39.01 16.89
N THR A 305 -8.24 -39.96 17.82
CA THR A 305 -9.31 -40.11 18.83
C THR A 305 -9.36 -38.83 19.67
N LEU A 306 -10.56 -38.34 19.98
CA LEU A 306 -10.82 -37.04 20.60
C LEU A 306 -10.18 -36.81 22.00
N ASP A 307 -9.47 -37.80 22.56
CA ASP A 307 -9.10 -37.82 23.98
C ASP A 307 -7.59 -37.80 24.31
N GLU A 308 -6.64 -37.86 23.37
CA GLU A 308 -5.22 -37.78 23.72
C GLU A 308 -4.41 -36.88 22.78
N ASN A 309 -4.00 -35.71 23.30
CA ASN A 309 -3.15 -34.66 22.72
C ASN A 309 -3.53 -34.15 21.32
N PRO A 310 -3.78 -32.83 21.11
CA PRO A 310 -4.17 -32.30 19.81
C PRO A 310 -3.02 -32.42 18.82
N SER A 311 -2.93 -33.55 18.10
CA SER A 311 -2.00 -33.75 17.00
C SER A 311 -2.42 -32.85 15.84
N THR A 312 -1.79 -31.68 15.83
CA THR A 312 -1.58 -30.72 14.74
C THR A 312 -2.52 -30.84 13.56
N SER A 313 -3.73 -30.30 13.69
CA SER A 313 -4.58 -30.10 12.51
C SER A 313 -3.87 -29.16 11.52
N LYS A 314 -3.98 -29.51 10.23
CA LYS A 314 -3.34 -28.77 9.14
C LYS A 314 -4.38 -27.98 8.38
N PHE A 315 -4.06 -26.75 8.01
CA PHE A 315 -4.89 -25.91 7.16
C PHE A 315 -4.36 -25.87 5.73
N ILE A 316 -5.26 -25.89 4.75
CA ILE A 316 -4.88 -25.68 3.35
C ILE A 316 -4.86 -24.19 3.04
N LEU A 317 -3.75 -23.73 2.49
CA LEU A 317 -3.62 -22.42 1.85
C LEU A 317 -3.37 -22.59 0.35
N VAL A 318 -3.89 -21.67 -0.44
CA VAL A 318 -3.67 -21.55 -1.88
C VAL A 318 -2.87 -20.29 -2.16
N LYS A 319 -1.97 -20.35 -3.14
CA LYS A 319 -1.22 -19.18 -3.61
C LYS A 319 -2.06 -18.46 -4.65
N ARG A 320 -2.26 -17.16 -4.46
CA ARG A 320 -2.91 -16.30 -5.47
C ARG A 320 -2.03 -16.21 -6.73
N PRO A 321 -2.62 -15.99 -7.91
CA PRO A 321 -1.85 -15.73 -9.14
C PRO A 321 -0.80 -14.63 -8.95
N ASP A 322 0.25 -14.65 -9.76
CA ASP A 322 1.36 -13.66 -9.67
C ASP A 322 0.96 -12.26 -10.18
N GLU A 323 -0.29 -12.09 -10.62
CA GLU A 323 -0.87 -10.82 -11.04
C GLU A 323 -2.21 -10.50 -10.33
N GLY A 324 -2.59 -9.22 -10.36
CA GLY A 324 -3.85 -8.75 -9.79
C GLY A 324 -3.80 -8.43 -8.30
N LEU A 325 -4.96 -8.52 -7.64
CA LEU A 325 -5.11 -8.18 -6.22
C LEU A 325 -4.40 -9.22 -5.35
N LEU A 326 -3.53 -8.75 -4.45
CA LEU A 326 -2.77 -9.59 -3.51
C LEU A 326 -1.93 -10.68 -4.20
N ALA A 327 -1.37 -10.33 -5.37
CA ALA A 327 -0.58 -11.22 -6.21
C ALA A 327 0.51 -12.01 -5.45
N GLY A 328 0.58 -13.31 -5.69
CA GLY A 328 1.59 -14.22 -5.12
C GLY A 328 1.47 -14.48 -3.62
N LEU A 329 0.43 -13.97 -2.93
CA LEU A 329 0.22 -14.19 -1.50
C LEU A 329 -0.61 -15.44 -1.23
N TRP A 330 -0.41 -16.01 -0.04
CA TRP A 330 -1.16 -17.16 0.44
C TRP A 330 -2.51 -16.74 1.05
N GLU A 331 -3.56 -17.49 0.73
CA GLU A 331 -4.91 -17.32 1.28
C GLU A 331 -5.61 -18.65 1.52
N PHE A 332 -6.71 -18.61 2.28
CA PHE A 332 -7.62 -19.75 2.32
C PHE A 332 -8.35 -19.90 0.97
N PRO A 333 -8.70 -21.12 0.55
CA PRO A 333 -9.53 -21.36 -0.63
C PRO A 333 -10.72 -20.39 -0.71
N SER A 334 -10.82 -19.67 -1.83
CA SER A 334 -11.80 -18.61 -2.00
C SER A 334 -12.44 -18.63 -3.39
N ALA A 335 -13.70 -18.21 -3.47
CA ALA A 335 -14.44 -18.07 -4.71
C ALA A 335 -15.10 -16.67 -4.78
N PRO A 336 -14.96 -15.94 -5.91
CA PRO A 336 -15.67 -14.69 -6.11
C PRO A 336 -17.17 -14.93 -6.27
N LEU A 337 -17.98 -13.93 -5.90
CA LEU A 337 -19.45 -13.95 -5.99
C LEU A 337 -19.95 -12.68 -6.68
N ASP A 338 -21.03 -12.78 -7.46
CA ASP A 338 -21.63 -11.66 -8.19
C ASP A 338 -22.50 -10.74 -7.31
N GLY A 339 -22.67 -11.08 -6.03
CA GLY A 339 -23.51 -10.34 -5.10
C GLY A 339 -23.67 -11.03 -3.75
N GLU A 340 -24.57 -10.50 -2.92
CA GLU A 340 -25.02 -11.19 -1.71
C GLU A 340 -25.81 -12.44 -2.10
N THR A 341 -25.46 -13.59 -1.51
CA THR A 341 -26.07 -14.87 -1.85
C THR A 341 -26.26 -15.74 -0.61
N VAL A 342 -27.17 -16.71 -0.71
CA VAL A 342 -27.46 -17.69 0.35
C VAL A 342 -26.35 -18.72 0.51
N SER A 343 -26.25 -19.34 1.69
CA SER A 343 -25.18 -20.30 2.04
C SER A 343 -24.99 -21.41 1.00
N LEU A 344 -26.07 -21.96 0.44
CA LEU A 344 -25.99 -23.03 -0.55
C LEU A 344 -25.24 -22.62 -1.83
N ALA A 345 -25.45 -21.40 -2.33
CA ALA A 345 -24.77 -20.88 -3.52
C ALA A 345 -23.27 -20.66 -3.23
N ARG A 346 -22.94 -20.13 -2.05
CA ARG A 346 -21.56 -19.96 -1.58
C ARG A 346 -20.82 -21.30 -1.51
N ARG A 347 -21.44 -22.31 -0.89
CA ARG A 347 -20.90 -23.67 -0.79
C ARG A 347 -20.66 -24.31 -2.15
N LYS A 348 -21.57 -24.11 -3.11
CA LYS A 348 -21.42 -24.59 -4.49
C LYS A 348 -20.19 -23.97 -5.17
N ALA A 349 -20.01 -22.65 -5.05
CA ALA A 349 -18.86 -21.94 -5.60
C ALA A 349 -17.53 -22.43 -4.99
N VAL A 350 -17.47 -22.59 -3.66
CA VAL A 350 -16.29 -23.16 -2.98
C VAL A 350 -16.03 -24.59 -3.43
N ASN A 351 -17.05 -25.46 -3.49
CA ASN A 351 -16.85 -26.85 -3.92
C ASN A 351 -16.28 -26.95 -5.34
N GLN A 352 -16.72 -26.07 -6.24
CA GLN A 352 -16.18 -25.97 -7.58
C GLN A 352 -14.71 -25.53 -7.58
N PHE A 353 -14.36 -24.57 -6.72
CA PHE A 353 -12.96 -24.17 -6.51
C PHE A 353 -12.11 -25.32 -5.98
N LEU A 354 -12.52 -25.99 -4.90
CA LEU A 354 -11.80 -27.12 -4.30
C LEU A 354 -11.58 -28.25 -5.31
N LYS A 355 -12.60 -28.56 -6.12
CA LYS A 355 -12.50 -29.59 -7.16
C LYS A 355 -11.56 -29.18 -8.30
N ASN A 356 -11.64 -27.94 -8.77
CA ASN A 356 -10.90 -27.51 -9.95
C ASN A 356 -9.42 -27.23 -9.64
N VAL A 357 -9.16 -26.57 -8.51
CA VAL A 357 -7.83 -26.09 -8.11
C VAL A 357 -7.10 -27.11 -7.25
N LEU A 358 -7.75 -27.69 -6.25
CA LEU A 358 -7.11 -28.62 -5.31
C LEU A 358 -7.34 -30.10 -5.65
N LYS A 359 -8.13 -30.39 -6.68
CA LYS A 359 -8.59 -31.75 -7.03
C LYS A 359 -9.27 -32.50 -5.88
N ILE A 360 -9.75 -31.77 -4.87
CA ILE A 360 -10.48 -32.33 -3.73
C ILE A 360 -11.94 -32.47 -4.13
N ASP A 361 -12.37 -33.70 -4.40
CA ASP A 361 -13.78 -34.04 -4.53
C ASP A 361 -14.31 -34.51 -3.17
N THR A 362 -15.06 -33.64 -2.50
CA THR A 362 -15.59 -33.89 -1.15
C THR A 362 -16.54 -35.07 -1.05
N ARG A 363 -17.00 -35.65 -2.18
CA ARG A 363 -17.84 -36.88 -2.19
C ARG A 363 -17.03 -38.15 -2.44
N LYS A 364 -15.90 -38.05 -3.12
CA LYS A 364 -15.10 -39.21 -3.54
C LYS A 364 -13.82 -39.39 -2.72
N THR A 365 -13.09 -38.30 -2.49
CA THR A 365 -11.71 -38.31 -1.96
C THR A 365 -11.62 -38.18 -0.44
N CYS A 366 -12.64 -37.57 0.18
CA CYS A 366 -12.63 -37.21 1.60
C CYS A 366 -13.94 -37.60 2.29
N ASN A 367 -13.89 -37.74 3.61
CA ASN A 367 -15.05 -37.69 4.49
C ASN A 367 -15.16 -36.27 5.06
N ILE A 368 -16.35 -35.67 4.97
CA ILE A 368 -16.64 -34.38 5.62
C ILE A 368 -16.97 -34.68 7.09
N VAL A 369 -16.10 -34.24 7.99
CA VAL A 369 -16.32 -34.37 9.45
C VAL A 369 -17.31 -33.31 9.92
N SER A 370 -17.10 -32.05 9.50
CA SER A 370 -18.02 -30.95 9.76
C SER A 370 -17.90 -29.87 8.68
N ARG A 371 -18.98 -29.11 8.49
CA ARG A 371 -19.00 -27.95 7.61
C ARG A 371 -19.94 -26.88 8.14
N GLU A 372 -19.37 -25.80 8.65
CA GLU A 372 -20.09 -24.78 9.40
C GLU A 372 -19.93 -23.39 8.78
N ASP A 373 -21.01 -22.60 8.76
CA ASP A 373 -20.96 -21.18 8.45
C ASP A 373 -20.43 -20.42 9.68
N VAL A 374 -19.22 -19.87 9.59
CA VAL A 374 -18.52 -19.21 10.71
C VAL A 374 -18.99 -17.76 10.88
N GLY A 375 -19.30 -17.09 9.78
CA GLY A 375 -19.82 -15.71 9.78
C GLY A 375 -19.34 -14.90 8.58
N GLU A 376 -19.47 -13.59 8.66
CA GLU A 376 -19.07 -12.68 7.58
C GLU A 376 -18.38 -11.43 8.12
N PHE A 377 -17.55 -10.79 7.30
CA PHE A 377 -16.99 -9.48 7.60
C PHE A 377 -16.64 -8.71 6.33
N VAL A 378 -16.44 -7.40 6.46
CA VAL A 378 -16.01 -6.53 5.36
C VAL A 378 -14.54 -6.19 5.52
N HIS A 379 -13.75 -6.48 4.49
CA HIS A 379 -12.36 -6.06 4.37
C HIS A 379 -12.26 -4.88 3.38
N ILE A 380 -11.57 -3.81 3.79
CA ILE A 380 -11.52 -2.55 3.04
C ILE A 380 -10.14 -2.35 2.41
N PHE A 381 -10.12 -2.24 1.09
CA PHE A 381 -9.00 -1.75 0.29
C PHE A 381 -9.27 -0.32 -0.18
N SER A 382 -8.26 0.40 -0.64
CA SER A 382 -8.43 1.78 -1.12
C SER A 382 -9.44 1.95 -2.26
N HIS A 383 -9.63 0.91 -3.10
CA HIS A 383 -10.54 0.92 -4.24
C HIS A 383 -11.66 -0.13 -4.17
N ILE A 384 -11.63 -1.04 -3.19
CA ILE A 384 -12.57 -2.17 -3.07
C ILE A 384 -13.06 -2.27 -1.63
N ARG A 385 -14.36 -2.47 -1.46
CA ARG A 385 -15.01 -2.91 -0.23
C ARG A 385 -15.44 -4.37 -0.43
N LEU A 386 -14.65 -5.31 0.08
CA LEU A 386 -14.83 -6.75 -0.10
C LEU A 386 -15.59 -7.35 1.07
N LYS A 387 -16.79 -7.89 0.85
CA LYS A 387 -17.53 -8.67 1.85
C LYS A 387 -17.14 -10.14 1.72
N LEU A 388 -16.61 -10.71 2.80
CA LEU A 388 -16.19 -12.10 2.87
C LEU A 388 -17.17 -12.91 3.72
N TYR A 389 -17.62 -14.03 3.18
CA TYR A 389 -18.40 -15.03 3.88
C TYR A 389 -17.50 -16.21 4.21
N VAL A 390 -17.36 -16.54 5.50
CA VAL A 390 -16.40 -17.52 6.00
C VAL A 390 -17.13 -18.80 6.40
N GLU A 391 -16.67 -19.92 5.87
CA GLU A 391 -17.02 -21.26 6.34
C GLU A 391 -15.78 -22.03 6.83
N LEU A 392 -16.01 -22.96 7.74
CA LEU A 392 -15.03 -23.97 8.17
C LEU A 392 -15.44 -25.31 7.56
N LEU A 393 -14.51 -25.95 6.87
CA LEU A 393 -14.68 -27.30 6.31
C LEU A 393 -13.62 -28.22 6.91
N VAL A 394 -14.05 -29.17 7.73
CA VAL A 394 -13.17 -30.16 8.35
C VAL A 394 -13.25 -31.46 7.56
N LEU A 395 -12.12 -31.90 7.03
CA LEU A 395 -12.00 -33.08 6.20
C LEU A 395 -11.09 -34.12 6.84
N GLN A 396 -11.45 -35.39 6.61
CA GLN A 396 -10.62 -36.54 6.88
C GLN A 396 -10.43 -37.32 5.57
N PHE A 397 -9.17 -37.56 5.17
CA PHE A 397 -8.86 -38.27 3.94
C PHE A 397 -8.96 -39.79 4.13
N LYS A 398 -9.61 -40.48 3.19
CA LYS A 398 -9.84 -41.94 3.26
C LYS A 398 -8.55 -42.79 3.20
N GLY A 399 -7.44 -42.23 2.70
CA GLY A 399 -6.14 -42.90 2.58
C GLY A 399 -5.03 -42.26 3.44
N GLY A 400 -5.40 -41.46 4.45
CA GLY A 400 -4.45 -40.66 5.22
C GLY A 400 -4.02 -39.37 4.52
N VAL A 401 -3.68 -38.34 5.31
CA VAL A 401 -3.27 -37.03 4.80
C VAL A 401 -1.96 -37.12 4.02
N ASP A 402 -1.04 -37.97 4.48
CA ASP A 402 0.30 -38.12 3.86
C ASP A 402 0.25 -38.81 2.50
N GLY A 403 -0.71 -39.72 2.27
CA GLY A 403 -0.92 -40.36 0.97
C GLY A 403 -1.40 -39.37 -0.10
N PHE A 404 -2.29 -38.45 0.28
CA PHE A 404 -2.76 -37.37 -0.60
C PHE A 404 -1.64 -36.36 -0.90
N LEU A 405 -0.90 -35.92 0.13
CA LEU A 405 0.20 -34.97 -0.02
C LEU A 405 1.30 -35.50 -0.95
N LYS A 406 1.70 -36.77 -0.80
CA LYS A 406 2.70 -37.41 -1.68
C LYS A 406 2.24 -37.50 -3.13
N SER A 407 0.95 -37.76 -3.37
CA SER A 407 0.39 -37.82 -4.73
C SER A 407 0.37 -36.46 -5.46
N GLN A 408 0.65 -35.37 -4.74
CA GLN A 408 0.52 -33.99 -5.22
C GLN A 408 1.85 -33.21 -5.16
N GLU A 409 2.99 -33.89 -4.94
CA GLU A 409 4.31 -33.26 -4.76
C GLU A 409 4.71 -32.32 -5.92
N ASN A 410 4.26 -32.60 -7.13
CA ASN A 410 4.53 -31.76 -8.31
C ASN A 410 3.66 -30.48 -8.39
N GLU A 411 2.58 -30.35 -7.62
CA GLU A 411 1.65 -29.20 -7.62
C GLU A 411 1.80 -28.25 -6.40
N ILE A 412 2.74 -28.55 -5.48
CA ILE A 412 3.00 -27.83 -4.21
C ILE A 412 3.26 -26.32 -4.40
N THR A 413 3.56 -25.86 -5.62
CA THR A 413 3.76 -24.43 -5.91
C THR A 413 2.47 -23.60 -5.85
N THR A 414 1.29 -24.23 -5.90
CA THR A 414 -0.01 -23.54 -5.96
C THR A 414 -0.84 -23.66 -4.69
N TRP A 415 -0.56 -24.62 -3.83
CA TRP A 415 -1.21 -24.80 -2.54
C TRP A 415 -0.27 -25.50 -1.54
N LYS A 416 -0.46 -25.27 -0.24
CA LYS A 416 0.30 -25.93 0.82
C LYS A 416 -0.55 -26.22 2.04
N CYS A 417 -0.16 -27.26 2.78
CA CYS A 417 -0.69 -27.55 4.11
C CYS A 417 0.22 -26.92 5.18
N VAL A 418 -0.39 -26.21 6.12
CA VAL A 418 0.32 -25.52 7.19
C VAL A 418 -0.27 -25.93 8.52
N ASP A 419 0.58 -26.31 9.47
CA ASP A 419 0.14 -26.63 10.82
C ASP A 419 -0.51 -25.41 11.49
N SER A 420 -1.54 -25.66 12.30
CA SER A 420 -2.26 -24.65 13.08
C SER A 420 -1.33 -23.69 13.85
N ASN A 421 -0.22 -24.22 14.40
CA ASN A 421 0.79 -23.44 15.12
C ASN A 421 1.58 -22.51 14.19
N SER A 422 2.05 -23.04 13.06
CA SER A 422 2.81 -22.28 12.05
C SER A 422 1.98 -21.20 11.37
N LEU A 423 0.67 -21.41 11.26
CA LEU A 423 -0.25 -20.43 10.68
C LEU A 423 -0.32 -19.12 11.49
N SER A 424 -0.07 -19.20 12.80
CA SER A 424 -0.09 -18.05 13.71
C SER A 424 1.15 -17.16 13.57
N SER A 425 2.30 -17.75 13.21
CA SER A 425 3.58 -17.05 13.05
C SER A 425 3.88 -16.64 11.60
N MET A 426 3.22 -17.24 10.62
CA MET A 426 3.41 -16.92 9.20
C MET A 426 2.98 -15.48 8.87
N GLY A 427 3.74 -14.82 8.00
CA GLY A 427 3.42 -13.50 7.45
C GLY A 427 2.22 -13.50 6.50
N LEU A 428 1.02 -13.67 7.04
CA LEU A 428 -0.25 -13.67 6.30
C LEU A 428 -0.87 -12.27 6.22
N THR A 429 -1.68 -12.07 5.19
CA THR A 429 -2.47 -10.85 5.03
C THR A 429 -3.45 -10.67 6.19
N SER A 430 -3.85 -9.43 6.44
CA SER A 430 -4.77 -9.10 7.54
C SER A 430 -6.15 -9.75 7.37
N SER A 431 -6.63 -9.93 6.13
CA SER A 431 -7.86 -10.67 5.84
C SER A 431 -7.75 -12.15 6.20
N VAL A 432 -6.66 -12.82 5.82
CA VAL A 432 -6.42 -14.24 6.11
C VAL A 432 -6.27 -14.47 7.62
N ARG A 433 -5.49 -13.62 8.31
CA ARG A 433 -5.40 -13.67 9.78
C ARG A 433 -6.75 -13.48 10.46
N LYS A 434 -7.61 -12.62 9.91
CA LYS A 434 -8.96 -12.41 10.44
C LYS A 434 -9.84 -13.64 10.26
N VAL A 435 -9.80 -14.28 9.09
CA VAL A 435 -10.52 -15.55 8.82
C VAL A 435 -10.08 -16.61 9.83
N TYR A 436 -8.77 -16.79 10.02
CA TYR A 436 -8.25 -17.75 10.97
C TYR A 436 -8.71 -17.45 12.41
N SER A 437 -8.62 -16.19 12.84
CA SER A 437 -9.12 -15.77 14.17
C SER A 437 -10.62 -16.04 14.35
N MET A 438 -11.44 -15.86 13.30
CA MET A 438 -12.87 -16.18 13.36
C MET A 438 -13.09 -17.68 13.53
N VAL A 439 -12.38 -18.52 12.78
CA VAL A 439 -12.43 -19.99 12.90
C VAL A 439 -12.04 -20.44 14.30
N GLN A 440 -10.95 -19.92 14.85
CA GLN A 440 -10.48 -20.27 16.21
C GLN A 440 -11.52 -19.89 17.28
N LYS A 441 -12.09 -18.68 17.18
CA LYS A 441 -13.16 -18.24 18.11
C LYS A 441 -14.44 -19.08 17.97
N PHE A 442 -14.78 -19.49 16.76
CA PHE A 442 -15.93 -20.36 16.52
C PHE A 442 -15.73 -21.72 17.21
N LYS A 443 -14.58 -22.36 17.00
CA LYS A 443 -14.27 -23.64 17.65
C LYS A 443 -14.32 -23.58 19.17
N GLN A 444 -13.77 -22.52 19.78
CA GLN A 444 -13.82 -22.33 21.24
C GLN A 444 -15.26 -22.24 21.79
N LYS A 445 -16.19 -21.67 21.01
CA LYS A 445 -17.60 -21.57 21.40
C LYS A 445 -18.36 -22.88 21.19
N SER A 446 -18.07 -23.58 20.10
CA SER A 446 -18.76 -24.82 19.74
C SER A 446 -18.28 -26.04 20.55
N PHE A 447 -17.06 -25.99 21.08
CA PHE A 447 -16.46 -27.01 21.94
C PHE A 447 -15.91 -26.37 23.22
N PRO A 448 -16.77 -25.97 24.18
CA PRO A 448 -16.28 -25.50 25.46
C PRO A 448 -15.55 -26.66 26.13
N SER A 449 -14.25 -26.50 26.41
CA SER A 449 -13.49 -27.49 27.17
C SER A 449 -14.25 -27.76 28.47
N LYS A 450 -14.60 -29.02 28.73
CA LYS A 450 -15.14 -29.43 30.03
C LYS A 450 -14.07 -29.17 31.09
N HIS A 451 -14.05 -27.96 31.66
CA HIS A 451 -13.39 -27.74 32.93
C HIS A 451 -14.15 -28.56 33.97
N VAL A 452 -13.62 -29.73 34.30
CA VAL A 452 -14.00 -30.45 35.51
C VAL A 452 -13.62 -29.55 36.68
N PRO A 453 -14.57 -29.14 37.55
CA PRO A 453 -14.21 -28.46 38.78
C PRO A 453 -13.44 -29.48 39.62
N THR A 454 -12.18 -29.19 39.89
CA THR A 454 -11.40 -29.89 40.92
C THR A 454 -12.17 -29.78 42.23
N LYS A 455 -12.87 -30.85 42.61
CA LYS A 455 -13.38 -31.01 43.98
C LYS A 455 -12.17 -30.88 44.90
N LYS A 456 -12.17 -29.84 45.74
CA LYS A 456 -11.34 -29.79 46.94
C LYS A 456 -11.60 -31.06 47.74
N ARG A 457 -10.58 -31.90 47.90
CA ARG A 457 -10.55 -32.88 48.98
C ARG A 457 -10.13 -32.11 50.23
N ASN A 458 -10.95 -32.26 51.28
CA ASN A 458 -10.69 -31.79 52.64
C ASN A 458 -9.37 -32.33 53.18
#